data_AF-A0A5C1AJ04-F1
#
_entry.id   AF-A0A5C1AJ04-F1
#
_cell.length_a   1.000
_cell.length_b   1.000
_cell.length_c   1.000
_cell.angle_alpha   90.00
_cell.angle_beta   90.00
_cell.angle_gamma   90.00
#
_symmetry.space_group_name_H-M   'P 1'
#
loop_
_entity.id
_entity.type
_entity.pdbx_description
1 polymer ?
#
loop_
_entity_poly.entity_id
_entity_poly.type
_entity_poly.pdbx_seq_one_letter_code
_entity_poly.pdbx_strand_id
1 'polypeptide(L)'
;MLQPPPDDDCPPEQISRFRARACGFVIGCAVVVGVFGYFFDPYAGGSNKTDDAINICTMMEAQCKAYLHKRGSLPTSLRELVAPTDGRSPLLDGGLNTLLDPWGNPYQYDPNHLDENGQADPIVFTVTPKGRQLMSQKRMPRSRFPW
;
A
#
# COMPACT_ATOMS: atom_id res chain seq x y z
N MET A 1 -36.77 -6.56 -77.07
CA MET A 1 -35.93 -7.74 -76.74
C MET A 1 -34.77 -7.24 -75.91
N LEU A 2 -34.87 -7.35 -74.58
CA LEU A 2 -33.83 -6.95 -73.63
C LEU A 2 -33.22 -8.23 -73.08
N GLN A 3 -31.91 -8.44 -73.29
CA GLN A 3 -31.18 -9.57 -72.73
C GLN A 3 -31.10 -9.42 -71.20
N PRO A 4 -31.35 -10.50 -70.44
CA PRO A 4 -31.09 -10.50 -69.00
C PRO A 4 -29.58 -10.46 -68.73
N PRO A 5 -29.15 -9.85 -67.61
CA PRO A 5 -27.74 -9.80 -67.22
C PRO A 5 -27.22 -11.19 -66.83
N PRO A 6 -25.91 -11.44 -66.98
CA PRO A 6 -25.29 -12.71 -66.65
C PRO A 6 -25.29 -12.96 -65.14
N ASP A 7 -25.53 -14.22 -64.77
CA ASP A 7 -25.50 -14.75 -63.42
C ASP A 7 -24.09 -14.66 -62.82
N ASP A 8 -23.92 -13.87 -61.76
CA ASP A 8 -22.72 -13.86 -60.93
C ASP A 8 -22.72 -15.10 -60.02
N ASP A 9 -21.99 -16.13 -60.46
CA ASP A 9 -21.64 -17.33 -59.69
C ASP A 9 -20.91 -16.95 -58.39
N CYS A 10 -21.61 -17.08 -57.25
CA CYS A 10 -21.04 -16.90 -55.92
C CYS A 10 -20.31 -18.18 -55.47
N PRO A 11 -18.99 -18.16 -55.20
CA PRO A 11 -18.25 -19.36 -54.78
C PRO A 11 -18.63 -19.79 -53.34
N PRO A 12 -19.01 -21.06 -53.10
CA PRO A 12 -19.54 -21.53 -51.81
C PRO A 12 -18.45 -21.91 -50.80
N GLU A 13 -17.36 -21.15 -50.67
CA GLU A 13 -16.18 -21.58 -49.90
C GLU A 13 -15.73 -20.66 -48.74
N GLN A 14 -16.63 -19.85 -48.17
CA GLN A 14 -16.27 -18.95 -47.05
C GLN A 14 -17.12 -19.11 -45.78
N ILE A 15 -17.89 -20.21 -45.63
CA ILE A 15 -18.78 -20.41 -44.47
C ILE A 15 -18.15 -21.28 -43.36
N SER A 16 -16.92 -21.79 -43.54
CA SER A 16 -16.34 -22.78 -42.60
C SER A 16 -15.42 -22.23 -41.51
N ARG A 17 -15.13 -20.91 -41.42
CA ARG A 17 -14.10 -20.41 -40.47
C ARG A 17 -14.60 -19.62 -39.26
N PHE A 18 -15.91 -19.40 -39.11
CA PHE A 18 -16.43 -18.57 -38.02
C PHE A 18 -16.87 -19.30 -36.74
N ARG A 19 -16.85 -20.65 -36.70
CA ARG A 19 -17.34 -21.39 -35.52
C ARG A 19 -16.29 -21.88 -34.52
N ALA A 20 -15.00 -21.59 -34.72
CA ALA A 20 -13.94 -22.06 -33.81
C ALA A 20 -13.41 -21.01 -32.82
N ARG A 21 -13.86 -19.75 -32.89
CA ARG A 21 -13.30 -18.65 -32.08
C ARG A 21 -14.23 -18.05 -31.02
N ALA A 22 -15.43 -18.60 -30.83
CA ALA A 22 -16.38 -18.07 -29.85
C ALA A 22 -16.30 -18.74 -28.46
N CYS A 23 -15.79 -19.98 -28.34
CA CYS A 23 -15.74 -20.69 -27.05
C CYS A 23 -14.47 -20.40 -26.22
N GLY A 24 -13.38 -19.91 -26.81
CA GLY A 24 -12.14 -19.63 -26.08
C GLY A 24 -12.16 -18.34 -25.25
N PHE A 25 -13.03 -17.38 -25.59
CA PHE A 25 -13.01 -16.04 -24.98
C PHE A 25 -13.83 -15.94 -23.69
N VAL A 26 -14.88 -16.75 -23.53
CA VAL A 26 -15.76 -16.69 -22.36
C VAL A 26 -15.11 -17.29 -21.11
N ILE A 27 -14.26 -18.30 -21.28
CA ILE A 27 -13.51 -18.95 -20.18
C ILE A 27 -12.33 -18.06 -19.72
N GLY A 28 -11.73 -17.28 -20.62
CA GLY A 28 -10.67 -16.32 -20.29
C GLY A 28 -11.14 -15.17 -19.39
N CYS A 29 -12.33 -14.61 -19.62
CA CYS A 29 -12.86 -13.51 -18.81
C CYS A 29 -13.23 -13.94 -17.39
N ALA A 30 -13.73 -15.17 -17.18
CA ALA A 30 -14.11 -15.66 -15.85
C ALA A 30 -12.90 -15.80 -14.90
N VAL A 31 -11.72 -16.14 -15.43
CA VAL A 31 -10.49 -16.25 -14.63
C VAL A 31 -9.92 -14.87 -14.27
N VAL A 32 -10.05 -13.87 -15.15
CA VAL A 32 -9.55 -12.50 -14.89
C VAL A 32 -10.38 -11.81 -13.79
N VAL A 33 -11.70 -12.01 -13.76
CA VAL A 33 -12.57 -11.40 -12.73
C VAL A 33 -12.42 -12.09 -11.37
N GLY A 34 -12.17 -13.40 -11.33
CA GLY A 34 -11.93 -14.15 -10.08
C GLY A 34 -10.62 -13.79 -9.38
N VAL A 35 -9.57 -13.47 -10.13
CA VAL A 35 -8.26 -13.06 -9.54
C VAL A 35 -8.29 -11.60 -9.09
N PHE A 36 -9.03 -10.71 -9.76
CA PHE A 36 -9.13 -9.30 -9.34
C PHE A 36 -10.10 -9.06 -8.17
N GLY A 37 -11.15 -9.88 -8.02
CA GLY A 37 -12.14 -9.72 -6.94
C GLY A 37 -11.61 -10.05 -5.54
N TYR A 38 -10.54 -10.86 -5.44
CA TYR A 38 -9.94 -11.21 -4.15
C TYR A 38 -9.00 -10.13 -3.57
N PHE A 39 -8.71 -9.06 -4.31
CA PHE A 39 -7.86 -7.97 -3.84
C PHE A 39 -8.62 -6.79 -3.23
N PHE A 40 -9.95 -6.75 -3.32
CA PHE A 40 -10.73 -5.56 -2.99
C PHE A 40 -11.86 -5.82 -1.99
N ASP A 41 -11.53 -6.38 -0.83
CA ASP A 41 -12.19 -5.91 0.39
C ASP A 41 -11.21 -5.77 1.57
N PRO A 42 -10.26 -4.81 1.51
CA PRO A 42 -9.39 -4.53 2.64
C PRO A 42 -10.09 -3.74 3.76
N TYR A 43 -11.40 -3.50 3.70
CA TYR A 43 -12.07 -2.49 4.55
C TYR A 43 -13.00 -3.04 5.64
N ALA A 44 -13.26 -4.35 5.71
CA ALA A 44 -14.21 -4.93 6.66
C ALA A 44 -13.68 -5.20 8.10
N GLY A 45 -12.45 -4.80 8.47
CA GLY A 45 -11.87 -5.00 9.81
C GLY A 45 -11.30 -3.73 10.43
N GLY A 46 -12.14 -2.91 11.08
CA GLY A 46 -11.88 -1.49 11.32
C GLY A 46 -11.10 -1.08 12.58
N SER A 47 -10.94 -1.92 13.61
CA SER A 47 -10.26 -1.55 14.87
C SER A 47 -8.80 -2.00 14.92
N ASN A 48 -8.52 -3.25 14.53
CA ASN A 48 -7.19 -3.82 14.74
C ASN A 48 -6.13 -3.10 13.89
N LYS A 49 -6.51 -2.68 12.67
CA LYS A 49 -5.62 -1.94 11.76
C LYS A 49 -5.17 -0.59 12.32
N THR A 50 -6.05 0.12 13.03
CA THR A 50 -5.67 1.42 13.61
C THR A 50 -4.69 1.23 14.77
N ASP A 51 -4.91 0.22 15.59
CA ASP A 51 -4.03 -0.10 16.72
C ASP A 51 -2.67 -0.61 16.23
N ASP A 52 -2.66 -1.47 15.21
CA ASP A 52 -1.44 -1.94 14.54
C ASP A 52 -0.64 -0.76 13.98
N ALA A 53 -1.31 0.18 13.29
CA ALA A 53 -0.65 1.35 12.73
C ALA A 53 -0.02 2.24 13.82
N ILE A 54 -0.71 2.44 14.95
CA ILE A 54 -0.22 3.20 16.10
C ILE A 54 1.00 2.51 16.73
N ASN A 55 0.94 1.18 16.88
CA ASN A 55 2.04 0.39 17.42
C ASN A 55 3.29 0.49 16.54
N ILE A 56 3.13 0.40 15.22
CA ILE A 56 4.22 0.54 14.26
C ILE A 56 4.81 1.95 14.32
N CYS A 57 3.99 3.01 14.34
CA CYS A 57 4.49 4.39 14.50
C CYS A 57 5.31 4.53 15.78
N THR A 58 4.80 4.02 16.90
CA THR A 58 5.47 4.08 18.21
C THR A 58 6.81 3.35 18.19
N MET A 59 6.87 2.18 17.54
CA MET A 59 8.10 1.41 17.36
C MET A 59 9.11 2.18 16.48
N MET A 60 8.68 2.75 15.35
CA MET A 60 9.57 3.49 14.45
C MET A 60 10.16 4.74 15.11
N GLU A 61 9.37 5.48 15.89
CA GLU A 61 9.87 6.61 16.67
C GLU A 61 10.93 6.18 17.68
N ALA A 62 10.70 5.06 18.38
CA ALA A 62 11.69 4.50 19.30
C ALA A 62 12.99 4.12 18.58
N GLN A 63 12.92 3.54 17.38
CA GLN A 63 14.10 3.22 16.57
C GLN A 63 14.82 4.47 16.06
N CYS A 64 14.09 5.54 15.69
CA CYS A 64 14.71 6.83 15.33
C CYS A 64 15.49 7.42 16.50
N LYS A 65 14.94 7.37 17.72
CA LYS A 65 15.64 7.82 18.94
C LYS A 65 16.87 6.96 19.22
N ALA A 66 16.75 5.64 19.10
CA ALA A 66 17.89 4.73 19.23
C ALA A 66 18.98 5.03 18.20
N TYR A 67 18.60 5.38 16.96
CA TYR A 67 19.52 5.80 15.91
C TYR A 67 20.23 7.11 16.27
N LEU A 68 19.49 8.11 16.76
CA LEU A 68 20.04 9.38 17.26
C LEU A 68 21.08 9.16 18.36
N HIS A 69 20.79 8.29 19.32
CA HIS A 69 21.74 7.93 20.39
C HIS A 69 23.01 7.24 19.85
N LYS A 70 22.90 6.46 18.77
CA LYS A 70 24.03 5.71 18.19
C LYS A 70 24.89 6.54 17.23
N ARG A 71 24.30 7.48 16.49
CA ARG A 71 25.00 8.25 15.44
C ARG A 71 25.15 9.75 15.75
N GLY A 72 24.39 10.27 16.70
CA GLY A 72 24.35 11.70 17.03
C GLY A 72 23.46 12.54 16.09
N SER A 73 22.93 11.96 15.01
CA SER A 73 21.98 12.60 14.10
C SER A 73 20.77 11.71 13.85
N LEU A 74 19.62 12.32 13.55
CA LEU A 74 18.42 11.60 13.11
C LEU A 74 18.60 11.10 11.66
N PRO A 75 17.92 9.99 11.28
CA PRO A 75 17.96 9.51 9.90
C PRO A 75 17.23 10.50 8.98
N THR A 76 17.66 10.63 7.73
CA THR A 76 16.97 11.51 6.77
C THR A 76 15.66 10.91 6.27
N SER A 77 15.57 9.58 6.28
CA SER A 77 14.40 8.84 5.84
C SER A 77 14.22 7.54 6.62
N LEU A 78 12.97 7.06 6.73
CA LEU A 78 12.66 5.78 7.38
C LEU A 78 13.36 4.58 6.72
N ARG A 79 13.75 4.70 5.45
CA ARG A 79 14.48 3.64 4.72
C ARG A 79 15.84 3.33 5.35
N GLU A 80 16.48 4.33 5.97
CA GLU A 80 17.78 4.12 6.66
C GLU A 80 17.66 3.20 7.88
N LEU A 81 16.48 3.10 8.49
CA LEU A 81 16.24 2.20 9.63
C LEU A 81 16.19 0.73 9.19
N VAL A 82 15.75 0.49 7.94
CA VAL A 82 15.58 -0.84 7.35
C VAL A 82 16.85 -1.33 6.70
N ALA A 83 17.57 -0.45 5.99
CA ALA A 83 18.79 -0.80 5.27
C ALA A 83 19.91 0.16 5.68
N PRO A 84 20.51 -0.02 6.87
CA PRO A 84 21.59 0.85 7.30
C PRO A 84 22.79 0.71 6.36
N THR A 85 23.28 1.82 5.83
CA THR A 85 24.39 1.88 4.86
C THR A 85 25.72 1.35 5.40
N ASP A 86 25.86 1.24 6.72
CA ASP A 86 27.12 0.91 7.41
C ASP A 86 27.33 -0.60 7.63
N GLY A 87 26.53 -1.47 7.01
CA GLY A 87 26.65 -2.93 7.18
C GLY A 87 26.24 -3.45 8.56
N ARG A 88 25.50 -2.65 9.34
CA ARG A 88 24.93 -3.06 10.63
C ARG A 88 23.63 -3.85 10.44
N SER A 89 23.24 -4.61 11.46
CA SER A 89 21.92 -5.24 11.47
C SER A 89 20.80 -4.19 11.37
N PRO A 90 19.73 -4.47 10.60
CA PRO A 90 18.59 -3.57 10.50
C PRO A 90 17.96 -3.34 11.88
N LEU A 91 17.48 -2.12 12.14
CA LEU A 91 16.79 -1.80 13.40
C LEU A 91 15.31 -2.23 13.37
N LEU A 92 14.79 -2.47 12.16
CA LEU A 92 13.42 -2.91 11.92
C LEU A 92 13.42 -4.31 11.31
N ASP A 93 12.83 -5.26 12.04
CA ASP A 93 12.55 -6.59 11.55
C ASP A 93 11.30 -6.55 10.66
N GLY A 94 11.45 -6.87 9.37
CA GLY A 94 10.34 -6.90 8.41
C GLY A 94 10.58 -6.12 7.10
N GLY A 95 11.72 -5.45 6.98
CA GLY A 95 12.18 -4.94 5.68
C GLY A 95 11.38 -3.74 5.17
N LEU A 96 11.24 -3.62 3.85
CA LEU A 96 10.50 -2.52 3.22
C LEU A 96 8.98 -2.62 3.48
N ASN A 97 8.46 -3.80 3.77
CA ASN A 97 7.02 -4.01 3.99
C ASN A 97 6.54 -3.32 5.28
N THR A 98 7.40 -3.20 6.29
CA THR A 98 7.05 -2.49 7.54
C THR A 98 6.95 -0.98 7.35
N LEU A 99 7.43 -0.43 6.22
CA LEU A 99 7.28 0.99 5.89
C LEU A 99 5.90 1.32 5.30
N LEU A 100 5.09 0.31 5.02
CA LEU A 100 3.72 0.46 4.57
C LEU A 100 2.79 0.28 5.75
N ASP A 101 1.78 1.15 5.84
CA ASP A 101 0.73 1.03 6.82
C ASP A 101 -0.25 -0.12 6.46
N PRO A 102 -1.17 -0.49 7.36
CA PRO A 102 -2.15 -1.56 7.12
C PRO A 102 -3.12 -1.30 5.95
N TRP A 103 -3.08 -0.10 5.36
CA TRP A 103 -3.86 0.31 4.19
C TRP A 103 -3.01 0.39 2.92
N GLY A 104 -1.71 0.09 2.99
CA GLY A 104 -0.77 0.09 1.87
C GLY A 104 -0.14 1.45 1.56
N ASN A 105 -0.34 2.47 2.39
CA ASN A 105 0.28 3.79 2.21
C ASN A 105 1.62 3.86 2.95
N PRO A 106 2.62 4.59 2.44
CA PRO A 106 3.87 4.78 3.15
C PRO A 106 3.68 5.66 4.39
N TYR A 107 4.35 5.31 5.49
CA TYR A 107 4.40 6.18 6.66
C TYR A 107 5.10 7.51 6.35
N GLN A 108 4.57 8.59 6.92
CA GLN A 108 5.14 9.93 6.85
C GLN A 108 6.07 10.15 8.04
N TYR A 109 7.15 10.88 7.79
CA TYR A 109 8.22 11.10 8.75
C TYR A 109 8.60 12.58 8.80
N ASP A 110 8.64 13.12 10.01
CA ASP A 110 9.11 14.48 10.29
C ASP A 110 10.27 14.44 11.30
N PRO A 111 11.53 14.57 10.84
CA PRO A 111 12.70 14.62 11.73
C PRO A 111 12.90 15.97 12.42
N ASN A 112 12.26 17.04 11.94
CA ASN A 112 12.50 18.40 12.41
C ASN A 112 11.60 18.79 13.59
N HIS A 113 10.74 17.88 14.03
CA HIS A 113 9.87 18.13 15.15
C HIS A 113 10.67 18.21 16.47
N LEU A 114 10.39 19.26 17.24
CA LEU A 114 10.94 19.49 18.58
C LEU A 114 9.84 19.35 19.62
N ASP A 115 10.15 18.67 20.72
CA ASP A 115 9.31 18.61 21.92
C ASP A 115 9.18 20.00 22.57
N GLU A 116 8.24 20.15 23.51
CA GLU A 116 8.06 21.32 24.38
C GLU A 116 9.37 21.76 25.07
N ASN A 117 10.27 20.81 25.31
CA ASN A 117 11.60 21.04 25.91
C ASN A 117 12.69 21.43 24.88
N GLY A 118 12.35 21.58 23.60
CA GLY A 118 13.30 21.86 22.53
C GLY A 118 14.20 20.67 22.15
N GLN A 119 13.88 19.46 22.62
CA GLN A 119 14.61 18.25 22.25
C GLN A 119 14.10 17.69 20.91
N ALA A 120 15.02 17.16 20.08
CA ALA A 120 14.66 16.51 18.83
C ALA A 120 13.78 15.29 19.11
N ASP A 121 12.51 15.36 18.68
CA ASP A 121 11.53 14.30 18.89
C ASP A 121 10.87 13.97 17.55
N PRO A 122 11.48 13.10 16.73
CA PRO A 122 10.95 12.79 15.40
C PRO A 122 9.54 12.23 15.50
N ILE A 123 8.66 12.65 14.60
CA ILE A 123 7.29 12.14 14.50
C ILE A 123 7.19 11.19 13.32
N VAL A 124 6.56 10.03 13.57
CA VAL A 124 6.10 9.13 12.51
C VAL A 124 4.58 9.06 12.56
N PHE A 125 3.94 9.33 11.43
CA PHE A 125 2.49 9.33 11.35
C PHE A 125 1.98 8.73 10.03
N THR A 126 0.73 8.30 10.03
CA THR A 126 0.01 7.94 8.80
C THR A 126 -1.36 8.60 8.77
N VAL A 127 -1.98 8.65 7.59
CA VAL A 127 -3.32 9.17 7.38
C VAL A 127 -4.21 8.00 6.98
N THR A 128 -5.21 7.72 7.81
CA THR A 128 -6.20 6.70 7.48
C THR A 128 -6.98 7.07 6.21
N PRO A 129 -7.59 6.11 5.52
CA PRO A 129 -8.47 6.38 4.38
C PRO A 129 -9.65 7.30 4.70
N LYS A 130 -10.00 7.45 5.98
CA LYS A 130 -11.03 8.38 6.47
C LYS A 130 -10.50 9.81 6.68
N GLY A 131 -9.24 10.09 6.33
CA GLY A 131 -8.58 11.37 6.54
C GLY A 131 -8.14 11.63 7.99
N ARG A 132 -8.29 10.66 8.90
CA ARG A 132 -7.82 10.79 10.29
C ARG A 132 -6.33 10.49 10.36
N GLN A 133 -5.54 11.41 10.90
CA GLN A 133 -4.12 11.20 11.18
C GLN A 133 -3.93 10.31 12.42
N LEU A 134 -3.06 9.32 12.31
CA LEU A 134 -2.63 8.45 13.41
C LEU A 134 -1.14 8.67 13.67
N MET A 135 -0.79 8.86 14.93
CA MET A 135 0.57 9.05 15.40
C MET A 135 0.77 8.27 16.71
N SER A 136 2.01 8.16 17.18
CA SER A 136 2.37 7.50 18.43
C SER A 136 1.54 8.02 19.62
N GLN A 137 0.94 7.09 20.37
CA GLN A 137 0.07 7.40 21.51
C GLN A 137 0.80 8.09 22.66
N LYS A 138 2.14 7.99 22.71
CA LYS A 138 2.97 8.55 23.78
C LYS A 138 2.77 10.07 23.97
N ARG A 139 2.24 10.75 22.95
CA ARG A 139 2.01 12.21 22.93
C ARG A 139 0.60 12.64 23.35
N MET A 140 -0.29 11.70 23.68
CA MET A 140 -1.61 12.11 24.20
C MET A 140 -1.48 12.53 25.67
N PRO A 141 -1.85 13.77 26.03
CA PRO A 141 -1.79 14.22 27.42
C PRO A 141 -2.68 13.31 28.27
N ARG A 142 -2.08 12.71 29.32
CA ARG A 142 -2.77 11.82 30.27
C ARG A 142 -3.95 12.47 30.99
N SER A 143 -4.11 13.78 30.88
CA SER A 143 -5.18 14.55 31.54
C SER A 143 -6.58 14.32 30.97
N ARG A 144 -6.76 13.51 29.91
CA ARG A 144 -8.08 13.29 29.29
C ARG A 144 -8.87 12.09 29.84
N PHE A 145 -8.36 11.37 30.84
CA PHE A 145 -9.11 10.33 31.53
C PHE A 145 -9.44 10.77 32.96
N PRO A 146 -10.65 11.30 33.22
CA PRO A 146 -11.15 11.39 34.59
C PRO A 146 -11.40 9.96 35.07
N TRP A 147 -10.66 9.56 36.11
CA TRP A 147 -10.92 8.33 36.86
C TRP A 147 -12.15 8.51 37.75
#